data_AF-A0A2K8P5Q9-F1
#
_entry.id   AF-A0A2K8P5Q9-F1
#
_cell.length_a   1.000
_cell.length_b   1.000
_cell.length_c   1.000
_cell.angle_alpha   90.00
_cell.angle_beta   90.00
_cell.angle_gamma   90.00
#
_symmetry.space_group_name_H-M   'P 1'
#
loop_
_entity.id
_entity.type
_entity.pdbx_description
1 polymer ?
#
loop_
_entity_poly.entity_id
_entity_poly.type
_entity_poly.pdbx_seq_one_letter_code
_entity_poly.pdbx_strand_id
1 'polypeptide(L)'
;MFVFVCVRCGSKLTAPLSQVALPAHARQKYGNGLQLPVLMESGTFAVELEPWGPPWRRWEEIDPDEAAARGIYAPVHALSDGVSGAVVIAPGDTRGAVLIPEKRGGACCGFDGGDGPNMACAACSLPVASRIDDCSLWQAVWLAPNAVRRLPVEGADPGPLSWADLLAEGDGVPPSEPIPPWGEPFRASDRWHWSPQWVAAAGQALAHLLVASDGRAVAVPDGLTAKMFQRALDTLLPAGGPRRRAVLAGPGQPAHDGADILLVPSHPQTGKAWTPATPARLVPLPFGVWLRLVFPEPQLPVPSSGPIPDGVLRDDPPTPNVHDMFRIDWGVFQRTLARLPAVRAPWLRQIHDNLTQHMRTGLL
;
A
#
# COMPACT_ATOMS: atom_id res chain seq x y z
N MET A 1 23.43 2.07 0.24
CA MET A 1 22.92 1.40 -0.97
C MET A 1 23.35 -0.05 -1.00
N PHE A 2 22.61 -0.90 -1.72
CA PHE A 2 22.82 -2.35 -1.77
C PHE A 2 22.68 -2.89 -3.18
N VAL A 3 23.42 -3.96 -3.49
CA VAL A 3 23.22 -4.77 -4.70
C VAL A 3 22.86 -6.19 -4.25
N PHE A 4 21.92 -6.81 -4.95
CA PHE A 4 21.60 -8.23 -4.75
C PHE A 4 22.37 -9.07 -5.76
N VAL A 5 22.97 -10.15 -5.28
CA VAL A 5 23.74 -11.10 -6.11
C VAL A 5 23.18 -12.51 -5.96
N CYS A 6 23.36 -13.34 -6.99
CA CYS A 6 23.00 -14.75 -6.94
C CYS A 6 23.84 -15.48 -5.88
N VAL A 7 23.22 -16.28 -5.01
CA VAL A 7 23.93 -17.06 -3.98
C VAL A 7 24.85 -18.13 -4.56
N ARG A 8 24.53 -18.66 -5.74
CA ARG A 8 25.30 -19.76 -6.37
C ARG A 8 26.56 -19.27 -7.07
N CYS A 9 26.45 -18.25 -7.92
CA CYS A 9 27.55 -17.81 -8.77
C CYS A 9 28.06 -16.38 -8.50
N GLY A 10 27.42 -15.65 -7.59
CA GLY A 10 27.81 -14.27 -7.26
C GLY A 10 27.49 -13.22 -8.32
N SER A 11 26.84 -13.58 -9.43
CA SER A 11 26.44 -12.62 -10.47
C SER A 11 25.49 -11.57 -9.90
N LYS A 12 25.68 -10.30 -10.30
CA LYS A 12 24.78 -9.20 -9.95
C LYS A 12 23.39 -9.43 -10.54
N LEU A 13 22.37 -9.24 -9.71
CA LEU A 13 20.96 -9.42 -10.07
C LEU A 13 20.18 -8.10 -10.09
N THR A 14 20.75 -7.03 -9.57
CA THR A 14 20.12 -5.70 -9.51
C THR A 14 21.09 -4.59 -9.83
N ALA A 15 20.56 -3.41 -10.17
CA ALA A 15 21.25 -2.14 -9.98
C ALA A 15 21.54 -1.89 -8.49
N PRO A 16 22.38 -0.88 -8.13
CA PRO A 16 22.45 -0.39 -6.76
C PRO A 16 21.10 0.21 -6.31
N LEU A 17 20.60 -0.24 -5.16
CA LEU A 17 19.28 0.13 -4.64
C LEU A 17 19.36 0.70 -3.21
N SER A 18 18.43 1.58 -2.89
CA SER A 18 18.22 2.13 -1.54
C SER A 18 17.05 1.44 -0.85
N GLN A 19 17.18 1.14 0.44
CA GLN A 19 16.12 0.48 1.18
C GLN A 19 15.03 1.49 1.54
N VAL A 20 13.77 1.11 1.34
CA VAL A 20 12.58 1.84 1.79
C VAL A 20 11.64 0.92 2.56
N ALA A 21 10.60 1.49 3.17
CA ALA A 21 9.55 0.73 3.82
C ALA A 21 8.68 0.03 2.77
N LEU A 22 8.14 -1.14 3.12
CA LEU A 22 7.20 -1.83 2.24
C LEU A 22 5.91 -1.00 2.10
N PRO A 23 5.48 -0.65 0.88
CA PRO A 23 4.25 0.11 0.69
C PRO A 23 3.02 -0.63 1.22
N ALA A 24 2.06 0.10 1.81
CA ALA A 24 0.79 -0.44 2.30
C ALA A 24 0.01 -1.27 1.26
N HIS A 25 0.15 -0.87 -0.01
CA HIS A 25 -0.52 -1.48 -1.16
C HIS A 25 0.29 -2.63 -1.80
N ALA A 26 1.45 -3.02 -1.26
CA ALA A 26 2.32 -4.06 -1.85
C ALA A 26 1.64 -5.42 -2.08
N ARG A 27 0.58 -5.69 -1.31
CA ARG A 27 -0.18 -6.94 -1.33
C ARG A 27 -1.65 -6.73 -1.70
N GLN A 28 -1.94 -5.56 -2.28
CA GLN A 28 -3.26 -5.19 -2.76
C GLN A 28 -3.54 -5.92 -4.08
N LYS A 29 -4.79 -6.36 -4.26
CA LYS A 29 -5.33 -6.75 -5.56
C LYS A 29 -6.37 -5.71 -5.94
N TYR A 30 -6.25 -5.10 -7.11
CA TYR A 30 -7.08 -3.95 -7.47
C TYR A 30 -7.85 -4.16 -8.77
N GLY A 31 -9.18 -4.27 -8.65
CA GLY A 31 -10.07 -4.45 -9.80
C GLY A 31 -9.81 -5.73 -10.59
N ASN A 32 -10.33 -5.79 -11.82
CA ASN A 32 -10.06 -6.83 -12.81
C ASN A 32 -9.71 -6.15 -14.14
N GLY A 33 -8.63 -6.57 -14.80
CA GLY A 33 -8.26 -6.07 -16.13
C GLY A 33 -7.71 -4.64 -16.15
N LEU A 34 -7.17 -4.14 -15.04
CA LEU A 34 -6.49 -2.83 -14.97
C LEU A 34 -4.97 -3.01 -15.01
N GLN A 35 -4.28 -2.14 -15.75
CA GLN A 35 -2.82 -2.09 -15.75
C GLN A 35 -2.34 -1.19 -14.61
N LEU A 36 -2.01 -1.80 -13.47
CA LEU A 36 -1.45 -1.07 -12.34
C LEU A 36 -0.01 -0.62 -12.63
N PRO A 37 0.43 0.51 -12.04
CA PRO A 37 1.80 0.98 -12.18
C PRO A 37 2.79 0.08 -11.42
N VAL A 38 4.07 0.43 -11.53
CA VAL A 38 5.15 -0.25 -10.79
C VAL A 38 5.01 0.02 -9.29
N LEU A 39 5.13 -1.02 -8.48
CA LEU A 39 4.98 -0.95 -7.02
C LEU A 39 6.03 -0.07 -6.35
N MET A 40 7.28 -0.22 -6.80
CA MET A 40 8.44 0.40 -6.20
C MET A 40 8.95 1.53 -7.09
N GLU A 41 9.38 2.62 -6.47
CA GLU A 41 10.16 3.63 -7.17
C GLU A 41 11.48 3.02 -7.68
N SER A 42 11.91 3.42 -8.88
CA SER A 42 13.17 2.92 -9.45
C SER A 42 14.36 3.27 -8.57
N GLY A 43 15.30 2.35 -8.42
CA GLY A 43 16.44 2.51 -7.51
C GLY A 43 16.13 2.22 -6.05
N THR A 44 14.93 1.71 -5.72
CA THR A 44 14.55 1.36 -4.35
C THR A 44 14.24 -0.13 -4.18
N PHE A 45 14.29 -0.61 -2.95
CA PHE A 45 13.79 -1.93 -2.59
C PHE A 45 13.14 -1.93 -1.21
N ALA A 46 12.20 -2.84 -0.99
CA ALA A 46 11.65 -3.13 0.33
C ALA A 46 11.77 -4.62 0.66
N VAL A 47 11.74 -4.94 1.95
CA VAL A 47 11.77 -6.32 2.44
C VAL A 47 10.40 -6.66 3.01
N GLU A 48 9.80 -7.73 2.49
CA GLU A 48 8.65 -8.37 3.13
C GLU A 48 9.14 -9.24 4.28
N LEU A 49 8.70 -8.90 5.49
CA LEU A 49 9.01 -9.69 6.68
C LEU A 49 8.03 -10.84 6.85
N GLU A 50 6.83 -10.75 6.26
CA GLU A 50 5.85 -11.81 6.34
C GLU A 50 6.22 -12.99 5.43
N PRO A 51 6.05 -14.24 5.91
CA PRO A 51 6.02 -15.40 5.04
C PRO A 51 5.06 -15.18 3.87
N TRP A 52 5.52 -15.44 2.65
CA TRP A 52 4.65 -15.39 1.48
C TRP A 52 4.94 -16.52 0.49
N GLY A 53 3.87 -16.99 -0.14
CA GLY A 53 3.91 -18.05 -1.13
C GLY A 53 3.55 -19.42 -0.53
N PRO A 54 3.53 -20.46 -1.36
CA PRO A 54 3.25 -21.81 -0.89
C PRO A 54 4.36 -22.32 0.07
N PRO A 55 4.02 -23.27 0.96
CA PRO A 55 2.68 -23.85 1.15
C PRO A 55 1.75 -22.93 1.95
N TRP A 56 0.45 -23.05 1.67
CA TRP A 56 -0.61 -22.30 2.35
C TRP A 56 -1.37 -23.22 3.30
N ARG A 57 -1.51 -22.84 4.57
CA ARG A 57 -2.38 -23.50 5.55
C ARG A 57 -3.64 -22.70 5.77
N ARG A 58 -4.77 -23.39 5.92
CA ARG A 58 -6.04 -22.72 6.26
C ARG A 58 -6.02 -22.28 7.72
N TRP A 59 -6.85 -21.28 8.04
CA TRP A 59 -6.93 -20.80 9.41
C TRP A 59 -7.33 -21.89 10.41
N GLU A 60 -8.24 -22.80 10.01
CA GLU A 60 -8.72 -23.88 10.87
C GLU A 60 -7.63 -24.90 11.22
N GLU A 61 -6.53 -24.93 10.47
CA GLU A 61 -5.41 -25.84 10.65
C GLU A 61 -4.32 -25.26 11.58
N ILE A 62 -4.46 -24.00 11.98
CA ILE A 62 -3.42 -23.25 12.68
C ILE A 62 -3.81 -23.07 14.13
N ASP A 63 -2.89 -23.43 15.01
CA ASP A 63 -3.05 -23.23 16.44
C ASP A 63 -3.16 -21.72 16.76
N PRO A 64 -4.13 -21.29 17.59
CA PRO A 64 -4.30 -19.88 17.94
C PRO A 64 -3.06 -19.22 18.56
N ASP A 65 -2.24 -19.96 19.31
CA ASP A 65 -1.01 -19.44 19.91
C ASP A 65 0.09 -19.33 18.84
N GLU A 66 0.15 -20.26 17.89
CA GLU A 66 1.01 -20.13 16.70
C GLU A 66 0.64 -18.89 15.88
N ALA A 67 -0.64 -18.67 15.61
CA ALA A 67 -1.12 -17.48 14.90
C ALA A 67 -0.76 -16.18 15.65
N ALA A 68 -0.94 -16.16 16.97
CA ALA A 68 -0.60 -15.01 17.80
C ALA A 68 0.92 -14.73 17.81
N ALA A 69 1.75 -15.77 17.85
CA ALA A 69 3.21 -15.65 17.74
C ALA A 69 3.64 -15.06 16.38
N ARG A 70 2.84 -15.28 15.33
CA ARG A 70 2.99 -14.66 13.99
C ARG A 70 2.30 -13.29 13.87
N GLY A 71 1.80 -12.75 14.97
CA GLY A 71 1.14 -11.44 15.03
C GLY A 71 -0.23 -11.41 14.36
N ILE A 72 -0.96 -12.52 14.36
CA ILE A 72 -2.30 -12.65 13.78
C ILE A 72 -3.28 -13.04 14.88
N TYR A 73 -4.32 -12.22 15.04
CA TYR A 73 -5.24 -12.25 16.16
C TYR A 73 -6.69 -12.49 15.74
N ALA A 74 -6.96 -12.59 14.43
CA ALA A 74 -8.25 -12.96 13.85
C ALA A 74 -8.10 -13.84 12.59
N PRO A 75 -9.14 -14.61 12.21
CA PRO A 75 -9.16 -15.46 11.05
C PRO A 75 -8.81 -14.72 9.78
N VAL A 76 -7.93 -15.35 9.03
CA VAL A 76 -7.64 -15.01 7.64
C VAL A 76 -8.01 -16.19 6.78
N HIS A 77 -8.13 -16.00 5.47
CA HIS A 77 -8.48 -17.11 4.58
C HIS A 77 -7.43 -18.23 4.61
N ALA A 78 -6.15 -17.84 4.53
CA ALA A 78 -5.02 -18.75 4.58
C ALA A 78 -3.77 -18.00 5.04
N LEU A 79 -2.82 -18.76 5.54
CA LEU A 79 -1.53 -18.34 6.07
C LEU A 79 -0.43 -19.01 5.26
N SER A 80 0.53 -18.22 4.80
CA SER A 80 1.70 -18.73 4.11
C SER A 80 2.72 -19.28 5.11
N ASP A 81 3.25 -20.45 4.83
CA ASP A 81 4.49 -20.97 5.43
C ASP A 81 5.68 -20.87 4.46
N GLY A 82 5.53 -20.10 3.38
CA GLY A 82 6.63 -19.70 2.52
C GLY A 82 7.75 -18.96 3.28
N VAL A 83 8.88 -18.79 2.62
CA VAL A 83 10.06 -18.15 3.23
C VAL A 83 9.80 -16.65 3.40
N SER A 84 10.10 -16.10 4.58
CA SER A 84 10.07 -14.66 4.86
C SER A 84 11.32 -13.96 4.31
N GLY A 85 11.30 -12.63 4.30
CA GLY A 85 12.45 -11.82 3.86
C GLY A 85 12.54 -11.65 2.35
N ALA A 86 11.44 -11.89 1.61
CA ALA A 86 11.40 -11.65 0.18
C ALA A 86 11.64 -10.16 -0.11
N VAL A 87 12.43 -9.86 -1.15
CA VAL A 87 12.81 -8.49 -1.48
C VAL A 87 12.07 -8.05 -2.73
N VAL A 88 11.36 -6.93 -2.65
CA VAL A 88 10.66 -6.36 -3.79
C VAL A 88 11.40 -5.18 -4.39
N ILE A 89 11.46 -5.13 -5.71
CA ILE A 89 12.11 -4.09 -6.51
C ILE A 89 11.24 -3.71 -7.72
N ALA A 90 11.53 -2.57 -8.35
CA ALA A 90 10.96 -2.25 -9.64
C ALA A 90 11.48 -3.23 -10.71
N PRO A 91 10.65 -3.69 -11.67
CA PRO A 91 11.11 -4.59 -12.72
C PRO A 91 12.32 -4.05 -13.51
N GLY A 92 12.38 -2.74 -13.74
CA GLY A 92 13.49 -2.06 -14.45
C GLY A 92 14.85 -2.11 -13.74
N ASP A 93 14.88 -2.39 -12.44
CA ASP A 93 16.11 -2.49 -11.65
C ASP A 93 16.79 -3.86 -11.73
N THR A 94 16.13 -4.82 -12.39
CA THR A 94 16.66 -6.19 -12.54
C THR A 94 17.82 -6.21 -13.53
N ARG A 95 18.89 -6.95 -13.19
CA ARG A 95 20.08 -7.16 -14.02
C ARG A 95 20.41 -8.65 -14.06
N GLY A 96 20.97 -9.16 -15.16
CA GLY A 96 21.52 -10.53 -15.19
C GLY A 96 20.53 -11.66 -14.84
N ALA A 97 19.22 -11.42 -14.99
CA ALA A 97 18.17 -12.41 -14.79
C ALA A 97 17.28 -12.49 -16.04
N VAL A 98 16.85 -13.70 -16.38
CA VAL A 98 16.02 -14.01 -17.56
C VAL A 98 14.76 -14.72 -17.13
N LEU A 99 13.67 -14.54 -17.88
CA LEU A 99 12.43 -15.28 -17.66
C LEU A 99 12.63 -16.77 -17.95
N ILE A 100 11.98 -17.62 -17.17
CA ILE A 100 11.92 -19.07 -17.36
C ILE A 100 10.69 -19.35 -18.25
N PRO A 101 10.87 -19.73 -19.54
CA PRO A 101 9.76 -19.81 -20.49
C PRO A 101 8.65 -20.79 -20.10
N GLU A 102 8.98 -21.83 -19.33
CA GLU A 102 8.06 -22.86 -18.87
C GLU A 102 7.25 -22.44 -17.63
N LYS A 103 7.65 -21.36 -16.95
CA LYS A 103 7.02 -20.86 -15.71
C LYS A 103 6.22 -19.59 -15.97
N ARG A 104 5.20 -19.71 -16.83
CA ARG A 104 4.34 -18.58 -17.20
C ARG A 104 3.22 -18.27 -16.20
N GLY A 105 2.96 -19.16 -15.24
CA GLY A 105 1.86 -18.97 -14.29
C GLY A 105 0.49 -19.32 -14.89
N GLY A 106 -0.53 -19.29 -14.05
CA GLY A 106 -1.94 -19.47 -14.42
C GLY A 106 -2.69 -18.15 -14.66
N ALA A 107 -2.00 -17.13 -15.14
CA ALA A 107 -2.46 -15.75 -15.09
C ALA A 107 -3.31 -15.33 -16.32
N CYS A 108 -4.17 -14.32 -16.10
CA CYS A 108 -5.14 -13.86 -17.10
C CYS A 108 -4.50 -12.94 -18.15
N CYS A 109 -3.58 -12.08 -17.72
CA CYS A 109 -3.05 -10.96 -18.50
C CYS A 109 -1.50 -10.87 -18.48
N GLY A 110 -0.83 -11.54 -17.55
CA GLY A 110 0.64 -11.46 -17.38
C GLY A 110 1.19 -12.57 -16.49
N PHE A 111 2.18 -12.28 -15.65
CA PHE A 111 2.66 -13.17 -14.59
C PHE A 111 2.07 -12.75 -13.24
N ASP A 112 1.41 -13.65 -12.51
CA ASP A 112 0.86 -13.37 -11.18
C ASP A 112 1.85 -13.68 -10.03
N GLY A 113 2.95 -14.38 -10.35
CA GLY A 113 3.96 -14.82 -9.38
C GLY A 113 3.51 -15.96 -8.46
N GLY A 114 2.34 -16.57 -8.70
CA GLY A 114 1.74 -17.59 -7.83
C GLY A 114 2.55 -18.91 -7.77
N ASP A 115 3.19 -19.27 -8.88
CA ASP A 115 3.95 -20.52 -9.05
C ASP A 115 5.41 -20.44 -8.52
N GLY A 116 5.73 -19.37 -7.80
CA GLY A 116 7.07 -19.11 -7.29
C GLY A 116 8.01 -18.52 -8.35
N PRO A 117 9.35 -18.71 -8.23
CA PRO A 117 10.31 -18.03 -9.10
C PRO A 117 10.14 -18.37 -10.58
N ASN A 118 9.84 -17.35 -11.39
CA ASN A 118 9.71 -17.38 -12.86
C ASN A 118 10.87 -16.67 -13.58
N MET A 119 11.87 -16.21 -12.83
CA MET A 119 13.12 -15.67 -13.35
C MET A 119 14.32 -16.49 -12.83
N ALA A 120 15.29 -16.72 -13.69
CA ALA A 120 16.55 -17.40 -13.38
C ALA A 120 17.76 -16.48 -13.59
N CYS A 121 18.82 -16.72 -12.82
CA CYS A 121 20.12 -16.08 -13.06
C CYS A 121 20.65 -16.48 -14.43
N ALA A 122 20.97 -15.48 -15.27
CA ALA A 122 21.45 -15.72 -16.64
C ALA A 122 22.77 -16.51 -16.69
N ALA A 123 23.57 -16.45 -15.63
CA ALA A 123 24.89 -17.09 -15.58
C ALA A 123 24.88 -18.55 -15.09
N CYS A 124 23.92 -18.94 -14.25
CA CYS A 124 23.92 -20.28 -13.63
C CYS A 124 22.56 -20.98 -13.58
N SER A 125 21.54 -20.35 -14.19
CA SER A 125 20.17 -20.85 -14.31
C SER A 125 19.44 -21.12 -12.99
N LEU A 126 19.99 -20.70 -11.85
CA LEU A 126 19.28 -20.78 -10.56
C LEU A 126 18.04 -19.89 -10.61
N PRO A 127 16.83 -20.38 -10.26
CA PRO A 127 15.66 -19.53 -10.08
C PRO A 127 15.89 -18.56 -8.92
N VAL A 128 15.78 -17.25 -9.19
CA VAL A 128 16.18 -16.18 -8.24
C VAL A 128 15.09 -15.17 -7.94
N ALA A 129 14.04 -15.09 -8.76
CA ALA A 129 12.99 -14.10 -8.56
C ALA A 129 11.66 -14.48 -9.22
N SER A 130 10.59 -13.80 -8.80
CA SER A 130 9.25 -13.82 -9.40
C SER A 130 8.91 -12.43 -9.92
N ARG A 131 8.78 -12.28 -11.24
CA ARG A 131 8.18 -11.11 -11.88
C ARG A 131 6.67 -11.20 -11.79
N ILE A 132 6.05 -10.07 -11.45
CA ILE A 132 4.60 -9.85 -11.47
C ILE A 132 4.30 -8.71 -12.45
N ASP A 133 3.43 -9.00 -13.39
CA ASP A 133 2.84 -8.02 -14.31
C ASP A 133 1.43 -8.44 -14.78
N ASP A 134 0.73 -9.28 -14.01
CA ASP A 134 -0.67 -9.61 -14.28
C ASP A 134 -1.60 -8.41 -14.04
N CYS A 135 -2.73 -8.41 -14.74
CA CYS A 135 -3.76 -7.41 -14.51
C CYS A 135 -4.26 -7.50 -13.07
N SER A 136 -4.57 -6.35 -12.48
CA SER A 136 -5.00 -6.23 -11.07
C SER A 136 -3.94 -6.43 -9.99
N LEU A 137 -2.68 -6.68 -10.38
CA LEU A 137 -1.55 -6.76 -9.47
C LEU A 137 -0.55 -5.65 -9.77
N TRP A 138 0.12 -5.18 -8.73
CA TRP A 138 1.17 -4.19 -8.87
C TRP A 138 2.37 -4.79 -9.59
N GLN A 139 2.91 -4.08 -10.59
CA GLN A 139 4.06 -4.57 -11.34
C GLN A 139 5.29 -4.56 -10.42
N ALA A 140 5.95 -5.70 -10.28
CA ALA A 140 7.03 -5.87 -9.31
C ALA A 140 7.94 -7.05 -9.68
N VAL A 141 9.15 -7.06 -9.13
CA VAL A 141 9.98 -8.27 -9.07
C VAL A 141 10.27 -8.59 -7.61
N TRP A 142 9.94 -9.81 -7.20
CA TRP A 142 10.19 -10.36 -5.88
C TRP A 142 11.38 -11.31 -5.93
N LEU A 143 12.52 -10.91 -5.37
CA LEU A 143 13.70 -11.76 -5.25
C LEU A 143 13.47 -12.83 -4.19
N ALA A 144 13.81 -14.07 -4.53
CA ALA A 144 13.68 -15.20 -3.63
C ALA A 144 14.74 -15.13 -2.52
N PRO A 145 14.35 -15.07 -1.23
CA PRO A 145 15.25 -14.76 -0.12
C PRO A 145 16.40 -15.77 0.04
N ASN A 146 16.17 -17.03 -0.34
CA ASN A 146 17.17 -18.11 -0.29
C ASN A 146 18.05 -18.19 -1.54
N ALA A 147 17.76 -17.43 -2.60
CA ALA A 147 18.48 -17.48 -3.87
C ALA A 147 19.33 -16.22 -4.12
N VAL A 148 19.16 -15.17 -3.30
CA VAL A 148 19.91 -13.91 -3.41
C VAL A 148 20.61 -13.55 -2.11
N ARG A 149 21.73 -12.84 -2.24
CA ARG A 149 22.47 -12.27 -1.11
C ARG A 149 22.60 -10.77 -1.30
N ARG A 150 22.31 -10.03 -0.23
CA ARG A 150 22.44 -8.56 -0.16
C ARG A 150 23.90 -8.19 0.11
N LEU A 151 24.46 -7.28 -0.68
CA LEU A 151 25.80 -6.73 -0.50
C LEU A 151 25.75 -5.20 -0.36
N PRO A 152 26.44 -4.61 0.63
CA PRO A 152 26.57 -3.16 0.71
C PRO A 152 27.41 -2.63 -0.45
N VAL A 153 27.07 -1.45 -0.93
CA VAL A 153 27.92 -0.66 -1.85
C VAL A 153 28.71 0.32 -1.01
N GLU A 154 30.05 0.25 -1.09
CA GLU A 154 30.94 1.12 -0.31
C GLU A 154 30.70 2.61 -0.60
N GLY A 155 30.73 3.45 0.43
CA GLY A 155 30.63 4.91 0.32
C GLY A 155 29.24 5.47 -0.01
N ALA A 156 28.19 4.64 -0.03
CA ALA A 156 26.88 5.01 -0.55
C ALA A 156 25.74 4.92 0.48
N ASP A 157 25.96 5.31 1.74
CA ASP A 157 24.91 5.29 2.77
C ASP A 157 24.61 6.70 3.33
N PRO A 158 23.76 7.49 2.66
CA PRO A 158 23.38 8.81 3.14
C PRO A 158 22.46 8.77 4.38
N GLY A 159 22.07 7.59 4.88
CA GLY A 159 21.04 7.47 5.92
C GLY A 159 19.65 7.85 5.41
N PRO A 160 18.60 7.67 6.24
CA PRO A 160 17.25 8.12 5.89
C PRO A 160 17.18 9.65 5.94
N LEU A 161 16.39 10.22 5.04
CA LEU A 161 16.03 11.65 5.00
C LEU A 161 15.39 12.07 6.31
N SER A 162 15.60 13.32 6.72
CA SER A 162 14.85 13.87 7.84
C SER A 162 13.40 14.20 7.43
N TRP A 163 12.52 14.40 8.41
CA TRP A 163 11.16 14.89 8.13
C TRP A 163 11.16 16.25 7.42
N ALA A 164 12.16 17.09 7.67
CA ALA A 164 12.29 18.39 7.01
C ALA A 164 12.65 18.24 5.53
N ASP A 165 13.57 17.32 5.21
CA ASP A 165 13.96 17.03 3.83
C ASP A 165 12.77 16.44 3.04
N LEU A 166 12.04 15.50 3.63
CA LEU A 166 10.83 14.91 3.03
C LEU A 166 9.75 15.96 2.73
N LEU A 167 9.55 16.93 3.63
CA LEU A 167 8.61 18.04 3.40
C LEU A 167 9.08 18.99 2.29
N ALA A 168 10.40 19.18 2.17
CA ALA A 168 10.99 20.03 1.13
C ALA A 168 10.92 19.39 -0.26
N GLU A 169 11.06 18.06 -0.35
CA GLU A 169 10.92 17.30 -1.60
C GLU A 169 9.46 17.28 -2.11
N GLY A 170 8.48 17.21 -1.21
CA GLY A 170 7.11 17.64 -1.51
C GLY A 170 6.25 16.71 -2.40
N ASP A 171 6.73 15.53 -2.77
CA ASP A 171 6.00 14.64 -3.69
C ASP A 171 4.85 13.88 -3.03
N GLY A 172 3.65 14.49 -3.07
CA GLY A 172 2.41 13.86 -2.62
C GLY A 172 1.75 13.00 -3.72
N VAL A 173 1.06 11.94 -3.32
CA VAL A 173 0.39 11.02 -4.27
C VAL A 173 -0.97 11.60 -4.66
N PRO A 174 -1.29 11.82 -5.95
CA PRO A 174 -2.58 12.36 -6.34
C PRO A 174 -3.73 11.43 -5.91
N PRO A 175 -4.87 11.97 -5.44
CA PRO A 175 -5.99 11.16 -4.95
C PRO A 175 -6.71 10.37 -6.05
N SER A 176 -6.60 10.83 -7.29
CA SER A 176 -7.13 10.15 -8.47
C SER A 176 -6.10 10.12 -9.58
N GLU A 177 -6.15 9.08 -10.40
CA GLU A 177 -5.26 8.90 -11.53
C GLU A 177 -5.99 8.18 -12.69
N PRO A 178 -5.61 8.46 -13.95
CA PRO A 178 -6.07 7.66 -15.08
C PRO A 178 -5.39 6.29 -15.03
N ILE A 179 -6.19 5.22 -15.03
CA ILE A 179 -5.69 3.84 -15.05
C ILE A 179 -6.19 3.19 -16.33
N PRO A 180 -5.31 2.84 -17.28
CA PRO A 180 -5.74 2.23 -18.52
C PRO A 180 -6.24 0.79 -18.28
N PRO A 181 -7.29 0.38 -19.00
CA PRO A 181 -7.61 -1.03 -19.16
C PRO A 181 -6.42 -1.80 -19.74
N TRP A 182 -6.30 -3.07 -19.36
CA TRP A 182 -5.24 -3.94 -19.86
C TRP A 182 -5.30 -4.07 -21.38
N GLY A 183 -4.18 -3.78 -22.06
CA GLY A 183 -4.07 -3.90 -23.52
C GLY A 183 -4.55 -2.68 -24.31
N GLU A 184 -5.05 -1.62 -23.65
CA GLU A 184 -5.45 -0.37 -24.32
C GLU A 184 -4.39 0.73 -24.12
N PRO A 185 -4.06 1.52 -25.17
CA PRO A 185 -3.18 2.68 -25.01
C PRO A 185 -3.77 3.72 -24.06
N PHE A 186 -2.92 4.38 -23.28
CA PHE A 186 -3.25 5.44 -22.30
C PHE A 186 -4.19 6.55 -22.83
N ARG A 187 -4.24 6.77 -24.15
CA ARG A 187 -5.13 7.76 -24.79
C ARG A 187 -6.59 7.32 -24.93
N ALA A 188 -6.94 6.08 -24.60
CA ALA A 188 -8.29 5.55 -24.77
C ALA A 188 -9.17 5.63 -23.51
N SER A 189 -8.58 5.77 -22.31
CA SER A 189 -9.35 5.80 -21.06
C SER A 189 -9.50 7.22 -20.52
N ASP A 190 -10.62 7.88 -20.84
CA ASP A 190 -11.06 9.12 -20.17
C ASP A 190 -11.56 8.86 -18.72
N ARG A 191 -11.43 7.62 -18.21
CA ARG A 191 -11.88 7.24 -16.86
C ARG A 191 -10.79 7.48 -15.83
N TRP A 192 -11.13 8.36 -14.89
CA TRP A 192 -10.36 8.57 -13.68
C TRP A 192 -10.84 7.65 -12.57
N HIS A 193 -9.89 7.04 -11.89
CA HIS A 193 -10.14 6.17 -10.77
C HIS A 193 -9.59 6.80 -9.50
N TRP A 194 -10.16 6.43 -8.34
CA TRP A 194 -9.44 6.63 -7.08
C TRP A 194 -8.10 5.92 -7.16
N SER A 195 -7.04 6.60 -6.71
CA SER A 195 -5.71 6.01 -6.72
C SER A 195 -5.71 4.72 -5.89
N PRO A 196 -5.22 3.59 -6.41
CA PRO A 196 -5.13 2.34 -5.65
C PRO A 196 -4.30 2.51 -4.38
N GLN A 197 -3.29 3.39 -4.40
CA GLN A 197 -2.50 3.74 -3.21
C GLN A 197 -3.35 4.39 -2.12
N TRP A 198 -4.25 5.31 -2.49
CA TRP A 198 -5.15 5.98 -1.55
C TRP A 198 -6.18 5.03 -0.96
N VAL A 199 -6.76 4.17 -1.80
CA VAL A 199 -7.74 3.16 -1.41
C VAL A 199 -7.12 2.15 -0.42
N ALA A 200 -5.88 1.72 -0.66
CA ALA A 200 -5.11 0.88 0.26
C ALA A 200 -4.74 1.61 1.56
N ALA A 201 -4.23 2.84 1.47
CA ALA A 201 -3.88 3.66 2.63
C ALA A 201 -5.09 3.88 3.55
N ALA A 202 -6.26 4.13 2.97
CA ALA A 202 -7.50 4.28 3.71
C ALA A 202 -7.93 2.96 4.37
N GLY A 203 -7.79 1.82 3.69
CA GLY A 203 -8.04 0.50 4.29
C GLY A 203 -7.16 0.24 5.52
N GLN A 204 -5.86 0.51 5.42
CA GLN A 204 -4.94 0.37 6.56
C GLN A 204 -5.30 1.33 7.70
N ALA A 205 -5.47 2.62 7.38
CA ALA A 205 -5.75 3.64 8.39
C ALA A 205 -7.11 3.44 9.07
N LEU A 206 -8.13 2.95 8.36
CA LEU A 206 -9.43 2.64 8.95
C LEU A 206 -9.32 1.56 10.03
N ALA A 207 -8.52 0.52 9.82
CA ALA A 207 -8.30 -0.51 10.83
C ALA A 207 -7.70 0.07 12.12
N HIS A 208 -6.70 0.95 11.98
CA HIS A 208 -6.12 1.68 13.12
C HIS A 208 -7.11 2.66 13.75
N LEU A 209 -7.95 3.34 12.97
CA LEU A 209 -8.99 4.24 13.46
C LEU A 209 -10.02 3.51 14.33
N LEU A 210 -10.46 2.30 13.93
CA LEU A 210 -11.36 1.50 14.75
C LEU A 210 -10.71 1.13 16.09
N VAL A 211 -9.45 0.71 16.08
CA VAL A 211 -8.74 0.44 17.35
C VAL A 211 -8.59 1.72 18.19
N ALA A 212 -8.30 2.84 17.56
CA ALA A 212 -8.19 4.13 18.24
C ALA A 212 -9.55 4.64 18.75
N SER A 213 -10.66 4.25 18.13
CA SER A 213 -12.00 4.70 18.50
C SER A 213 -12.46 4.13 19.85
N ASP A 214 -11.98 2.94 20.21
CA ASP A 214 -12.41 2.21 21.40
C ASP A 214 -13.92 1.92 21.40
N GLY A 215 -14.48 1.67 20.21
CA GLY A 215 -15.91 1.43 20.01
C GLY A 215 -16.79 2.69 20.10
N ARG A 216 -16.21 3.89 20.18
CA ARG A 216 -16.95 5.17 20.17
C ARG A 216 -17.03 5.73 18.75
N ALA A 217 -18.08 6.48 18.45
CA ALA A 217 -18.18 7.24 17.20
C ALA A 217 -16.97 8.18 17.02
N VAL A 218 -16.49 8.33 15.79
CA VAL A 218 -15.34 9.18 15.44
C VAL A 218 -15.77 10.25 14.44
N ALA A 219 -15.34 11.49 14.69
CA ALA A 219 -15.42 12.58 13.73
C ALA A 219 -14.04 12.83 13.14
N VAL A 220 -13.93 12.79 11.81
CA VAL A 220 -12.71 13.16 11.07
C VAL A 220 -12.83 14.58 10.49
N PRO A 221 -11.72 15.23 10.09
CA PRO A 221 -11.78 16.51 9.40
C PRO A 221 -12.60 16.44 8.10
N ASP A 222 -13.20 17.56 7.72
CA ASP A 222 -13.97 17.71 6.48
C ASP A 222 -13.10 17.51 5.21
N GLY A 223 -13.74 17.56 4.04
CA GLY A 223 -13.06 17.47 2.75
C GLY A 223 -12.67 16.03 2.41
N LEU A 224 -11.43 15.84 1.94
CA LEU A 224 -10.97 14.54 1.45
C LEU A 224 -10.88 13.49 2.57
N THR A 225 -10.51 13.90 3.79
CA THR A 225 -10.48 13.00 4.94
C THR A 225 -11.86 12.44 5.28
N ALA A 226 -12.90 13.30 5.26
CA ALA A 226 -14.28 12.86 5.44
C ALA A 226 -14.75 11.93 4.31
N LYS A 227 -14.39 12.22 3.04
CA LYS A 227 -14.69 11.34 1.90
C LYS A 227 -14.07 9.94 2.06
N MET A 228 -12.85 9.85 2.60
CA MET A 228 -12.16 8.58 2.81
C MET A 228 -12.76 7.75 3.95
N PHE A 229 -13.11 8.39 5.07
CA PHE A 229 -13.34 7.67 6.32
C PHE A 229 -14.75 7.80 6.89
N GLN A 230 -15.41 8.96 6.78
CA GLN A 230 -16.59 9.26 7.60
C GLN A 230 -17.74 8.27 7.34
N ARG A 231 -18.00 7.92 6.06
CA ARG A 231 -19.02 6.93 5.71
C ARG A 231 -18.75 5.56 6.33
N ALA A 232 -17.51 5.08 6.24
CA ALA A 232 -17.13 3.78 6.79
C ALA A 232 -17.19 3.79 8.33
N LEU A 233 -16.76 4.88 8.96
CA LEU A 233 -16.84 5.06 10.41
C LEU A 233 -18.29 5.09 10.91
N ASP A 234 -19.17 5.84 10.25
CA ASP A 234 -20.60 5.91 10.60
C ASP A 234 -21.32 4.58 10.40
N THR A 235 -20.83 3.74 9.49
CA THR A 235 -21.35 2.39 9.24
C THR A 235 -20.89 1.40 10.31
N LEU A 236 -19.60 1.44 10.68
CA LEU A 236 -18.97 0.41 11.51
C LEU A 236 -19.05 0.70 13.01
N LEU A 237 -19.20 1.96 13.41
CA LEU A 237 -19.23 2.37 14.81
C LEU A 237 -20.66 2.68 15.26
N PRO A 238 -21.01 2.41 16.53
CA PRO A 238 -22.34 2.66 17.04
C PRO A 238 -22.67 4.15 16.98
N ALA A 239 -23.91 4.46 16.58
CA ALA A 239 -24.45 5.81 16.65
C ALA A 239 -24.78 6.19 18.11
N GLY A 240 -24.34 7.37 18.55
CA GLY A 240 -24.65 7.93 19.86
C GLY A 240 -23.45 8.09 20.79
N GLY A 241 -23.55 9.04 21.73
CA GLY A 241 -22.48 9.38 22.68
C GLY A 241 -21.47 10.42 22.15
N PRO A 242 -20.54 10.87 23.01
CA PRO A 242 -19.53 11.85 22.64
C PRO A 242 -18.56 11.28 21.60
N ARG A 243 -18.48 11.92 20.44
CA ARG A 243 -17.57 11.53 19.36
C ARG A 243 -16.12 11.78 19.75
N ARG A 244 -15.23 10.84 19.43
CA ARG A 244 -13.79 11.09 19.47
C ARG A 244 -13.39 11.97 18.29
N ARG A 245 -12.58 12.98 18.54
CA ARG A 245 -12.11 13.89 17.51
C ARG A 245 -10.78 13.40 16.94
N ALA A 246 -10.78 13.06 15.65
CA ALA A 246 -9.58 12.80 14.88
C ALA A 246 -9.13 14.06 14.14
N VAL A 247 -7.82 14.32 14.11
CA VAL A 247 -7.24 15.45 13.36
C VAL A 247 -5.99 15.00 12.60
N LEU A 248 -5.66 15.71 11.53
CA LEU A 248 -4.36 15.57 10.86
C LEU A 248 -3.29 16.26 11.70
N ALA A 249 -2.17 15.58 11.93
CA ALA A 249 -1.01 16.14 12.62
C ALA A 249 0.28 15.60 12.00
N GLY A 250 1.36 16.37 12.09
CA GLY A 250 2.66 15.93 11.58
C GLY A 250 3.75 16.99 11.68
N PRO A 251 4.94 16.69 11.13
CA PRO A 251 6.04 17.64 11.07
C PRO A 251 5.60 18.96 10.40
N GLY A 252 5.98 20.10 10.98
CA GLY A 252 5.66 21.42 10.45
C GLY A 252 4.21 21.89 10.63
N GLN A 253 3.35 21.10 11.31
CA GLN A 253 1.96 21.49 11.60
C GLN A 253 1.79 22.14 12.98
N PRO A 254 0.75 22.99 13.16
CA PRO A 254 0.42 23.57 14.46
C PRO A 254 0.11 22.55 15.57
N ALA A 255 0.03 23.03 16.80
CA ALA A 255 -0.36 22.22 17.96
C ALA A 255 -1.76 21.61 17.80
N HIS A 256 -1.93 20.40 18.32
CA HIS A 256 -3.08 19.53 18.10
C HIS A 256 -3.87 19.31 19.41
N ASP A 257 -4.16 20.42 20.09
CA ASP A 257 -4.77 20.41 21.42
C ASP A 257 -6.17 19.80 21.41
N GLY A 258 -6.44 18.95 22.41
CA GLY A 258 -7.76 18.35 22.64
C GLY A 258 -8.22 17.32 21.61
N ALA A 259 -7.35 16.84 20.72
CA ALA A 259 -7.67 15.72 19.83
C ALA A 259 -7.50 14.37 20.55
N ASP A 260 -8.44 13.45 20.33
CA ASP A 260 -8.35 12.08 20.84
C ASP A 260 -7.43 11.20 19.97
N ILE A 261 -7.42 11.48 18.67
CA ILE A 261 -6.78 10.67 17.64
C ILE A 261 -6.01 11.58 16.67
N LEU A 262 -4.77 11.22 16.34
CA LEU A 262 -3.96 11.92 15.36
C LEU A 262 -3.72 11.03 14.13
N LEU A 263 -4.12 11.52 12.97
CA LEU A 263 -3.73 10.98 11.67
C LEU A 263 -2.34 11.53 11.33
N VAL A 264 -1.31 10.68 11.41
CA VAL A 264 0.11 11.07 11.34
C VAL A 264 0.84 10.40 10.18
N PRO A 265 1.88 11.03 9.60
CA PRO A 265 2.61 10.40 8.51
C PRO A 265 3.53 9.28 9.01
N SER A 266 3.73 8.28 8.16
CA SER A 266 4.74 7.24 8.30
C SER A 266 5.89 7.52 7.35
N HIS A 267 7.11 7.40 7.87
CA HIS A 267 8.32 7.72 7.14
C HIS A 267 8.51 6.75 5.97
N PRO A 268 8.67 7.22 4.71
CA PRO A 268 8.68 6.34 3.53
C PRO A 268 9.88 5.38 3.53
N GLN A 269 11.03 5.80 4.04
CA GLN A 269 12.22 4.93 4.08
C GLN A 269 12.29 3.97 5.28
N THR A 270 11.73 4.36 6.44
CA THR A 270 11.89 3.58 7.69
C THR A 270 10.60 2.90 8.16
N GLY A 271 9.45 3.31 7.64
CA GLY A 271 8.13 2.81 8.04
C GLY A 271 7.66 3.32 9.40
N LYS A 272 8.48 4.10 10.13
CA LYS A 272 8.13 4.59 11.45
C LYS A 272 7.14 5.75 11.35
N ALA A 273 6.06 5.68 12.12
CA ALA A 273 5.13 6.79 12.28
C ALA A 273 5.83 7.98 12.95
N TRP A 274 5.42 9.20 12.60
CA TRP A 274 5.80 10.39 13.34
C TRP A 274 5.20 10.36 14.75
N THR A 275 6.03 10.57 15.77
CA THR A 275 5.68 10.43 17.19
C THR A 275 5.77 11.78 17.92
N PRO A 276 4.67 12.53 18.05
CA PRO A 276 4.62 13.73 18.87
C PRO A 276 4.56 13.39 20.37
N ALA A 277 4.95 14.33 21.23
CA ALA A 277 4.75 14.23 22.67
C ALA A 277 3.27 14.50 23.01
N THR A 278 2.43 13.47 22.96
CA THR A 278 0.98 13.57 23.17
C THR A 278 0.41 12.29 23.77
N PRO A 279 -0.69 12.36 24.56
CA PRO A 279 -1.44 11.18 24.97
C PRO A 279 -2.43 10.68 23.88
N ALA A 280 -2.61 11.42 22.78
CA ALA A 280 -3.54 11.05 21.72
C ALA A 280 -3.12 9.76 21.00
N ARG A 281 -4.11 8.99 20.53
CA ARG A 281 -3.85 7.73 19.81
C ARG A 281 -3.41 8.04 18.38
N LEU A 282 -2.33 7.40 17.93
CA LEU A 282 -1.76 7.65 16.60
C LEU A 282 -2.33 6.67 15.57
N VAL A 283 -2.71 7.21 14.41
CA VAL A 283 -3.14 6.46 13.23
C VAL A 283 -2.16 6.77 12.10
N PRO A 284 -1.32 5.81 11.69
CA PRO A 284 -0.35 6.04 10.63
C PRO A 284 -1.02 6.12 9.25
N LEU A 285 -0.54 7.05 8.43
CA LEU A 285 -0.82 7.17 7.00
C LEU A 285 0.50 7.16 6.20
N PRO A 286 0.53 6.60 4.98
CA PRO A 286 1.68 6.79 4.09
C PRO A 286 1.97 8.27 3.87
N PHE A 287 3.25 8.66 3.90
CA PHE A 287 3.67 10.07 3.85
C PHE A 287 3.02 10.85 2.70
N GLY A 288 3.06 10.34 1.46
CA GLY A 288 2.51 11.04 0.30
C GLY A 288 0.99 11.23 0.33
N VAL A 289 0.24 10.33 0.99
CA VAL A 289 -1.21 10.48 1.21
C VAL A 289 -1.48 11.52 2.29
N TRP A 290 -0.76 11.43 3.42
CA TRP A 290 -0.85 12.41 4.49
C TRP A 290 -0.49 13.82 4.01
N LEU A 291 0.55 13.95 3.20
CA LEU A 291 1.03 15.22 2.66
C LEU A 291 -0.07 15.92 1.85
N ARG A 292 -0.81 15.19 1.01
CA ARG A 292 -1.94 15.74 0.24
C ARG A 292 -3.17 16.06 1.06
N LEU A 293 -3.39 15.37 2.19
CA LEU A 293 -4.47 15.69 3.11
C LEU A 293 -4.22 16.99 3.89
N VAL A 294 -2.94 17.26 4.19
CA VAL A 294 -2.51 18.43 4.97
C VAL A 294 -2.19 19.63 4.10
N PHE A 295 -1.55 19.41 2.96
CA PHE A 295 -1.20 20.41 1.97
C PHE A 295 -1.88 20.06 0.64
N PRO A 296 -3.20 20.32 0.51
CA PRO A 296 -3.90 20.09 -0.74
C PRO A 296 -3.29 20.98 -1.83
N GLU A 297 -2.89 20.36 -2.93
CA GLU A 297 -2.32 21.08 -4.07
C GLU A 297 -3.38 22.05 -4.64
N PRO A 298 -3.02 23.30 -4.97
CA PRO A 298 -3.89 24.14 -5.78
C PRO A 298 -4.17 23.41 -7.09
N GLN A 299 -5.43 23.32 -7.50
CA GLN A 299 -5.78 22.73 -8.80
C GLN A 299 -5.13 23.60 -9.89
N LEU A 300 -4.04 23.10 -10.47
CA LEU A 300 -3.33 23.82 -11.53
C LEU A 300 -4.17 23.81 -12.82
N PRO A 301 -4.28 24.94 -13.54
CA PRO A 301 -4.97 25.01 -14.83
C PRO A 301 -4.50 23.89 -15.77
N VAL A 302 -5.42 23.07 -16.27
CA VAL A 302 -5.13 22.07 -17.31
C VAL A 302 -5.48 22.62 -18.70
N PRO A 303 -4.79 22.19 -19.76
CA PRO A 303 -5.18 22.48 -21.13
C PRO A 303 -6.65 22.08 -21.36
N SER A 304 -7.41 22.95 -22.02
CA SER A 304 -8.83 22.69 -22.28
C SER A 304 -9.00 21.47 -23.20
N SER A 305 -9.79 20.49 -22.76
CA SER A 305 -10.35 19.46 -23.65
C SER A 305 -11.75 19.87 -24.09
N GLY A 306 -12.03 19.82 -25.41
CA GLY A 306 -13.32 20.20 -26.01
C GLY A 306 -13.18 21.19 -27.19
N PRO A 307 -14.28 21.80 -27.67
CA PRO A 307 -14.29 22.69 -28.85
C PRO A 307 -13.66 24.08 -28.58
N ILE A 308 -12.86 24.21 -27.53
CA ILE A 308 -12.20 25.46 -27.14
C ILE A 308 -10.88 25.58 -27.93
N PRO A 309 -10.50 26.77 -28.42
CA PRO A 309 -9.29 26.94 -29.23
C PRO A 309 -8.01 26.52 -28.50
N ASP A 310 -7.08 25.93 -29.25
CA ASP A 310 -5.71 25.64 -28.79
C ASP A 310 -5.07 26.91 -28.18
N GLY A 311 -4.52 26.76 -26.97
CA GLY A 311 -3.87 27.85 -26.22
C GLY A 311 -4.72 28.52 -25.14
N VAL A 312 -6.00 28.14 -25.00
CA VAL A 312 -6.85 28.60 -23.89
C VAL A 312 -6.75 27.63 -22.71
N LEU A 313 -6.16 28.10 -21.61
CA LEU A 313 -6.13 27.40 -20.33
C LEU A 313 -7.50 27.55 -19.63
N ARG A 314 -7.99 26.51 -18.98
CA ARG A 314 -9.14 26.65 -18.07
C ARG A 314 -8.65 27.10 -16.69
N ASP A 315 -9.16 28.23 -16.21
CA ASP A 315 -8.93 28.69 -14.83
C ASP A 315 -9.50 27.71 -13.79
N ASP A 316 -10.46 26.87 -14.19
CA ASP A 316 -11.08 25.84 -13.36
C ASP A 316 -10.98 24.49 -14.12
N PRO A 317 -9.86 23.76 -13.99
CA PRO A 317 -9.76 22.42 -14.54
C PRO A 317 -10.90 21.59 -13.90
N PRO A 318 -11.79 20.96 -14.69
CA PRO A 318 -12.80 20.10 -14.08
C PRO A 318 -12.05 19.06 -13.25
N THR A 319 -12.31 19.05 -11.93
CA THR A 319 -11.82 17.98 -11.06
C THR A 319 -12.16 16.69 -11.76
N PRO A 320 -11.19 15.81 -12.01
CA PRO A 320 -11.48 14.58 -12.71
C PRO A 320 -12.58 13.88 -11.94
N ASN A 321 -13.76 13.81 -12.55
CA ASN A 321 -14.97 13.42 -11.87
C ASN A 321 -14.86 11.90 -11.68
N VAL A 322 -14.27 11.48 -10.57
CA VAL A 322 -14.31 10.08 -10.17
C VAL A 322 -15.77 9.81 -9.86
N HIS A 323 -16.50 9.32 -10.86
CA HIS A 323 -17.94 9.06 -10.78
C HIS A 323 -18.27 8.00 -9.71
N ASP A 324 -17.24 7.29 -9.24
CA ASP A 324 -17.35 6.28 -8.21
C ASP A 324 -17.14 6.87 -6.82
N MET A 325 -18.04 6.48 -5.92
CA MET A 325 -17.88 6.68 -4.49
C MET A 325 -16.56 6.10 -3.99
N PHE A 326 -15.87 6.84 -3.10
CA PHE A 326 -14.65 6.33 -2.45
C PHE A 326 -14.99 5.07 -1.65
N ARG A 327 -14.27 3.98 -1.94
CA ARG A 327 -14.33 2.71 -1.22
C ARG A 327 -12.93 2.35 -0.78
N ILE A 328 -12.81 1.85 0.43
CA ILE A 328 -11.51 1.41 0.97
C ILE A 328 -11.10 0.07 0.37
N ASP A 329 -9.81 -0.24 0.39
CA ASP A 329 -9.36 -1.58 0.06
C ASP A 329 -9.69 -2.53 1.21
N TRP A 330 -10.69 -3.37 1.00
CA TRP A 330 -11.16 -4.32 2.02
C TRP A 330 -10.08 -5.36 2.38
N GLY A 331 -9.24 -5.76 1.42
CA GLY A 331 -8.22 -6.78 1.62
C GLY A 331 -7.10 -6.25 2.51
N VAL A 332 -6.67 -5.01 2.25
CA VAL A 332 -5.71 -4.29 3.12
C VAL A 332 -6.33 -4.02 4.49
N PHE A 333 -7.60 -3.58 4.56
CA PHE A 333 -8.30 -3.38 5.83
C PHE A 333 -8.36 -4.66 6.67
N GLN A 334 -8.84 -5.77 6.10
CA GLN A 334 -8.97 -7.04 6.80
C GLN A 334 -7.60 -7.56 7.27
N ARG A 335 -6.59 -7.53 6.40
CA ARG A 335 -5.23 -7.96 6.74
C ARG A 335 -4.65 -7.11 7.87
N THR A 336 -4.84 -5.80 7.81
CA THR A 336 -4.36 -4.88 8.86
C THR A 336 -5.08 -5.15 10.17
N LEU A 337 -6.42 -5.24 10.15
CA LEU A 337 -7.24 -5.44 11.35
C LEU A 337 -6.93 -6.77 12.04
N ALA A 338 -6.75 -7.86 11.28
CA ALA A 338 -6.39 -9.16 11.83
C ALA A 338 -5.03 -9.17 12.55
N ARG A 339 -4.16 -8.19 12.28
CA ARG A 339 -2.85 -8.03 12.92
C ARG A 339 -2.84 -7.10 14.12
N LEU A 340 -3.95 -6.44 14.42
CA LEU A 340 -4.07 -5.61 15.61
C LEU A 340 -4.59 -6.45 16.78
N PRO A 341 -3.87 -6.56 17.92
CA PRO A 341 -4.31 -7.37 19.07
C PRO A 341 -5.71 -7.01 19.56
N ALA A 342 -6.10 -5.74 19.42
CA ALA A 342 -7.41 -5.21 19.79
C ALA A 342 -8.59 -5.87 19.05
N VAL A 343 -8.36 -6.54 17.91
CA VAL A 343 -9.40 -7.28 17.18
C VAL A 343 -10.02 -8.42 18.01
N ARG A 344 -9.35 -8.84 19.10
CA ARG A 344 -9.91 -9.80 20.07
C ARG A 344 -11.07 -9.25 20.88
N ALA A 345 -11.25 -7.93 20.94
CA ALA A 345 -12.40 -7.32 21.61
C ALA A 345 -13.70 -7.72 20.89
N PRO A 346 -14.76 -8.16 21.61
CA PRO A 346 -15.96 -8.74 20.99
C PRO A 346 -16.60 -7.88 19.89
N TRP A 347 -16.68 -6.56 20.11
CA TRP A 347 -17.31 -5.64 19.15
C TRP A 347 -16.48 -5.49 17.86
N LEU A 348 -15.14 -5.42 17.97
CA LEU A 348 -14.26 -5.29 16.82
C LEU A 348 -14.13 -6.63 16.08
N ARG A 349 -14.23 -7.73 16.84
CA ARG A 349 -14.28 -9.07 16.28
C ARG A 349 -15.53 -9.29 15.44
N GLN A 350 -16.68 -8.83 15.93
CA GLN A 350 -17.93 -8.88 15.18
C GLN A 350 -17.85 -8.09 13.86
N ILE A 351 -17.18 -6.92 13.87
CA ILE A 351 -16.93 -6.16 12.63
C ILE A 351 -16.12 -7.00 11.66
N HIS A 352 -14.99 -7.58 12.12
CA HIS A 352 -14.13 -8.43 11.31
C HIS A 352 -14.87 -9.61 10.68
N ASP A 353 -15.64 -10.36 11.48
CA ASP A 353 -16.32 -11.57 11.04
C ASP A 353 -17.48 -11.26 10.06
N ASN A 354 -18.08 -10.07 10.14
CA ASN A 354 -19.14 -9.62 9.24
C ASN A 354 -18.64 -8.87 7.99
N LEU A 355 -17.32 -8.77 7.75
CA LEU A 355 -16.78 -7.97 6.65
C LEU A 355 -17.31 -8.35 5.27
N THR A 356 -17.45 -9.66 5.00
CA THR A 356 -17.98 -10.14 3.72
C THR A 356 -19.40 -9.63 3.47
N GLN A 357 -20.22 -9.48 4.51
CA GLN A 357 -21.57 -8.94 4.40
C GLN A 357 -21.54 -7.44 4.10
N HIS A 358 -20.73 -6.67 4.84
CA HIS A 358 -20.57 -5.22 4.60
C HIS A 358 -20.11 -4.90 3.16
N MET A 359 -19.19 -5.72 2.63
CA MET A 359 -18.74 -5.62 1.24
C MET A 359 -19.86 -5.90 0.23
N ARG A 360 -20.60 -6.99 0.41
CA ARG A 360 -21.70 -7.36 -0.52
C ARG A 360 -22.79 -6.29 -0.57
N THR A 361 -23.01 -5.58 0.53
CA THR A 361 -23.97 -4.47 0.61
C THR A 361 -23.43 -3.12 0.11
N GLY A 362 -22.16 -3.03 -0.28
CA GLY A 362 -21.52 -1.78 -0.72
C GLY A 362 -21.43 -0.71 0.38
N LEU A 363 -21.43 -1.16 1.64
CA LEU A 363 -21.35 -0.29 2.82
C LEU A 363 -19.90 0.19 3.08
N LEU A 364 -18.91 -0.60 2.65
CA LEU A 364 -17.48 -0.30 2.70
C LEU A 364 -16.87 -0.11 1.29
#